data_AF-A0A2K5E687-F1
#
_entry.id   AF-A0A2K5E687-F1
#
_cell.length_a   1.000
_cell.length_b   1.000
_cell.length_c   1.000
_cell.angle_alpha   90.00
_cell.angle_beta   90.00
_cell.angle_gamma   90.00
#
_symmetry.space_group_name_H-M   'P 1'
#
loop_
_entity.id
_entity.type
_entity.pdbx_description
1 polymer ?
#
loop_
_entity_poly.entity_id
_entity_poly.type
_entity_poly.pdbx_seq_one_letter_code
_entity_poly.pdbx_strand_id
1 'polypeptide(L)'
;MAKSKNHTTHNQYESLKGVDPKFLRNMHFAKKHNKKGLKKMQANNAKAMSARTKAVKALVKPKEVEPKIPKGVSRKLDRPAYIAHPKLGKHTRACIAKGLRLCWPKVKAKAKDQTKAQAAAPASVPAQAPKGAQAPTKASE
;
A
#
# COMPACT_ATOMS: atom_id res chain seq x y z
N MET A 1 5.89 -20.71 0.61
CA MET A 1 6.02 -22.16 0.36
C MET A 1 4.67 -22.82 0.56
N ALA A 2 4.12 -23.45 -0.47
CA ALA A 2 2.83 -24.14 -0.38
C ALA A 2 3.07 -25.55 0.21
N LYS A 3 2.37 -25.88 1.29
CA LYS A 3 2.41 -27.22 1.88
C LYS A 3 1.49 -28.14 1.05
N SER A 4 2.04 -29.23 0.52
CA SER A 4 1.27 -30.29 -0.14
C SER A 4 0.88 -31.38 0.86
N LYS A 5 -0.17 -32.14 0.53
CA LYS A 5 -0.66 -33.24 1.35
C LYS A 5 0.27 -34.45 1.21
N ASN A 6 0.79 -34.96 2.32
CA ASN A 6 1.85 -35.98 2.32
C ASN A 6 1.33 -37.44 2.18
N HIS A 7 0.05 -37.72 2.46
CA HIS A 7 -0.58 -39.01 2.16
C HIS A 7 -2.12 -38.93 2.21
N THR A 8 -2.80 -39.65 1.31
CA THR A 8 -4.26 -39.82 1.26
C THR A 8 -4.53 -41.29 0.93
N THR A 9 -5.34 -41.98 1.72
CA THR A 9 -5.76 -43.39 1.48
C THR A 9 -7.13 -43.51 0.81
N HIS A 10 -7.74 -42.38 0.43
CA HIS A 10 -9.00 -42.36 -0.27
C HIS A 10 -8.79 -42.57 -1.77
N ASN A 11 -8.99 -43.81 -2.23
CA ASN A 11 -9.15 -44.09 -3.65
C ASN A 11 -10.54 -43.59 -4.09
N GLN A 12 -10.58 -42.60 -4.98
CA GLN A 12 -11.86 -42.03 -5.49
C GLN A 12 -12.61 -42.94 -6.47
N TYR A 13 -12.14 -44.18 -6.66
CA TYR A 13 -12.72 -45.14 -7.58
C TYR A 13 -12.98 -46.46 -6.86
N GLU A 14 -14.24 -46.76 -6.63
CA GLU A 14 -14.68 -48.06 -6.15
C GLU A 14 -14.64 -49.12 -7.27
N SER A 15 -14.50 -50.39 -6.89
CA SER A 15 -14.49 -51.49 -7.85
C SER A 15 -15.88 -51.72 -8.45
N LEU A 16 -15.96 -51.99 -9.75
CA LEU A 16 -17.22 -52.33 -10.43
C LEU A 16 -17.60 -53.82 -10.28
N LYS A 17 -17.17 -54.48 -9.19
CA LYS A 17 -17.48 -55.89 -8.92
C LYS A 17 -18.96 -56.01 -8.52
N GLY A 18 -19.68 -56.95 -9.12
CA GLY A 18 -21.12 -57.13 -8.88
C GLY A 18 -22.03 -56.29 -9.79
N VAL A 19 -21.47 -55.44 -10.65
CA VAL A 19 -22.23 -54.74 -11.70
C VAL A 19 -22.63 -55.75 -12.79
N ASP A 20 -23.81 -55.56 -13.39
CA ASP A 20 -24.36 -56.41 -14.45
C ASP A 20 -23.31 -56.67 -15.58
N PRO A 21 -22.98 -57.94 -15.88
CA PRO A 21 -22.05 -58.30 -16.94
C PRO A 21 -22.39 -57.70 -18.32
N LYS A 22 -23.67 -57.55 -18.65
CA LYS A 22 -24.09 -56.97 -19.94
C LYS A 22 -23.70 -55.48 -20.02
N PHE A 23 -23.92 -54.74 -18.94
CA PHE A 23 -23.50 -53.35 -18.83
C PHE A 23 -21.97 -53.21 -18.88
N LEU A 24 -21.24 -54.03 -18.12
CA LEU A 24 -19.77 -54.01 -18.10
C LEU A 24 -19.19 -54.26 -19.49
N ARG A 25 -19.75 -55.22 -20.23
CA ARG A 25 -19.32 -55.52 -21.60
C ARG A 25 -19.48 -54.30 -22.52
N ASN A 26 -20.64 -53.64 -22.49
CA ASN A 26 -20.87 -52.43 -23.29
C ASN A 26 -19.92 -51.28 -22.91
N MET A 27 -19.74 -51.01 -21.62
CA MET A 27 -18.81 -49.97 -21.14
C MET A 27 -17.37 -50.26 -21.59
N HIS A 28 -16.93 -51.53 -21.56
CA HIS A 28 -15.60 -51.92 -22.03
C HIS A 28 -15.45 -51.69 -23.54
N PHE A 29 -16.48 -51.97 -24.35
CA PHE A 29 -16.45 -51.64 -25.78
C PHE A 29 -16.35 -50.14 -26.04
N ALA A 30 -17.14 -49.32 -25.33
CA ALA A 30 -17.03 -47.86 -25.45
C ALA A 30 -15.61 -47.38 -25.12
N LYS A 31 -15.05 -47.83 -23.98
CA LYS A 31 -13.68 -47.52 -23.56
C LYS A 31 -12.63 -47.98 -24.58
N LYS A 32 -12.81 -49.15 -25.19
CA LYS A 32 -11.93 -49.71 -26.24
C LYS A 32 -11.88 -48.83 -27.48
N HIS A 33 -13.02 -48.25 -27.89
CA HIS A 33 -13.13 -47.49 -29.14
C HIS A 33 -12.95 -45.97 -29.00
N ASN A 34 -12.71 -45.45 -27.79
CA ASN A 34 -12.50 -44.00 -27.55
C ASN A 34 -11.40 -43.36 -28.40
N LYS A 35 -10.37 -44.13 -28.78
CA LYS A 35 -9.27 -43.64 -29.64
C LYS A 35 -9.75 -43.19 -31.03
N LYS A 36 -10.85 -43.75 -31.55
CA LYS A 36 -11.41 -43.42 -32.88
C LYS A 36 -11.83 -41.95 -33.00
N GLY A 37 -12.28 -41.34 -31.90
CA GLY A 37 -12.74 -39.94 -31.84
C GLY A 37 -11.68 -38.92 -31.45
N LEU A 38 -10.45 -39.35 -31.15
CA LEU A 38 -9.47 -38.51 -30.46
C LEU A 38 -9.10 -37.23 -31.24
N LYS A 39 -8.89 -37.33 -32.56
CA LYS A 39 -8.55 -36.16 -33.40
C LYS A 39 -9.67 -35.10 -33.41
N LYS A 40 -10.93 -35.54 -33.47
CA LYS A 40 -12.09 -34.63 -33.43
C LYS A 40 -12.19 -33.92 -32.07
N MET A 41 -11.98 -34.67 -30.99
CA MET A 41 -11.98 -34.13 -29.63
C MET A 41 -10.84 -33.12 -29.42
N GLN A 42 -9.63 -33.43 -29.90
CA GLN A 42 -8.48 -32.51 -29.79
C GLN A 42 -8.73 -31.20 -30.52
N ALA A 43 -9.26 -31.25 -31.75
CA ALA A 43 -9.59 -30.04 -32.50
C ALA A 43 -10.66 -29.19 -31.81
N ASN A 44 -11.69 -29.81 -31.23
CA ASN A 44 -12.72 -29.10 -30.48
C ASN A 44 -12.14 -28.43 -29.21
N ASN A 45 -11.32 -29.17 -28.45
CA ASN A 45 -10.67 -28.64 -27.25
C ASN A 45 -9.74 -27.46 -27.57
N ALA A 46 -8.97 -27.54 -28.68
CA ALA A 46 -8.13 -26.44 -29.14
C ALA A 46 -8.98 -25.20 -29.49
N LYS A 47 -10.11 -25.39 -30.19
CA LYS A 47 -11.06 -24.30 -30.48
C LYS A 47 -11.59 -23.67 -29.20
N ALA A 48 -12.03 -24.48 -28.22
CA ALA A 48 -12.53 -24.00 -26.93
C ALA A 48 -11.48 -23.21 -26.14
N MET A 49 -10.23 -23.69 -26.08
CA MET A 49 -9.13 -22.98 -25.44
C MET A 49 -8.82 -21.66 -26.15
N SER A 50 -8.80 -21.64 -27.49
CA SER A 50 -8.58 -20.41 -28.25
C SER A 50 -9.68 -19.35 -27.99
N ALA A 51 -10.93 -19.77 -27.85
CA ALA A 51 -12.05 -18.89 -27.52
C ALA A 51 -11.90 -18.31 -26.10
N ARG A 52 -11.53 -19.15 -25.12
CA ARG A 52 -11.24 -18.70 -23.75
C ARG A 52 -10.11 -17.69 -23.70
N THR A 53 -9.02 -17.92 -24.43
CA THR A 53 -7.89 -16.98 -24.50
C THR A 53 -8.33 -15.62 -25.07
N LYS A 54 -9.15 -15.62 -26.11
CA LYS A 54 -9.71 -14.38 -26.68
C LYS A 54 -10.61 -13.64 -25.69
N ALA A 55 -11.48 -14.36 -24.97
CA ALA A 55 -12.35 -13.78 -23.96
C ALA A 55 -11.55 -13.15 -22.80
N VAL A 56 -10.54 -13.84 -22.28
CA VAL A 56 -9.65 -13.30 -21.24
C VAL A 56 -8.90 -12.08 -21.75
N LYS A 57 -8.39 -12.12 -22.99
CA LYS A 57 -7.70 -10.97 -23.60
C LYS A 57 -8.64 -9.76 -23.73
N ALA A 58 -9.92 -9.97 -24.04
CA ALA A 58 -10.92 -8.90 -24.08
C ALA A 58 -11.21 -8.34 -22.68
N LEU A 59 -11.32 -9.21 -21.66
CA LEU A 59 -11.49 -8.81 -20.25
C LEU A 59 -10.28 -8.11 -19.64
N VAL A 60 -9.08 -8.31 -20.19
CA VAL A 60 -7.86 -7.58 -19.80
C VAL A 60 -7.76 -6.24 -20.54
N LYS A 61 -8.45 -6.10 -21.69
CA LYS A 61 -8.61 -4.86 -22.44
C LYS A 61 -10.02 -4.23 -22.35
N PRO A 62 -10.74 -4.20 -21.21
CA PRO A 62 -12.12 -3.71 -21.14
C PRO A 62 -12.11 -2.19 -20.99
N LYS A 63 -11.37 -1.50 -21.86
CA LYS A 63 -11.02 -0.08 -21.68
C LYS A 63 -12.11 0.90 -22.14
N GLU A 64 -13.30 0.45 -22.57
CA GLU A 64 -14.30 1.36 -23.15
C GLU A 64 -15.69 1.36 -22.51
N VAL A 65 -15.97 0.48 -21.54
CA VAL A 65 -17.19 0.62 -20.75
C VAL A 65 -16.83 1.42 -19.51
N GLU A 66 -17.18 2.72 -19.53
CA GLU A 66 -16.98 3.59 -18.37
C GLU A 66 -17.45 2.88 -17.10
N PRO A 67 -16.56 2.63 -16.14
CA PRO A 67 -16.97 2.18 -14.83
C PRO A 67 -17.70 3.35 -14.17
N LYS A 68 -19.04 3.33 -14.23
CA LYS A 68 -19.92 4.20 -13.43
C LYS A 68 -19.83 3.79 -11.95
N ILE A 69 -18.62 3.85 -11.39
CA ILE A 69 -18.40 3.63 -9.97
C ILE A 69 -18.86 4.93 -9.29
N PRO A 70 -19.88 4.88 -8.41
CA PRO A 70 -20.27 6.05 -7.65
C PRO A 70 -19.06 6.52 -6.84
N LYS A 71 -18.73 7.81 -6.93
CA LYS A 71 -17.60 8.41 -6.21
C LYS A 71 -17.73 8.09 -4.73
N GLY A 72 -16.91 7.13 -4.28
CA GLY A 72 -17.00 6.48 -2.99
C GLY A 72 -16.59 7.39 -1.82
N VAL A 73 -16.97 6.91 -0.64
CA VAL A 73 -16.83 7.50 0.70
C VAL A 73 -15.55 8.32 0.91
N SER A 74 -15.71 9.40 1.67
CA SER A 74 -14.65 10.39 1.83
C SER A 74 -13.37 9.80 2.42
N ARG A 75 -12.22 10.13 1.81
CA ARG A 75 -10.85 9.78 2.25
C ARG A 75 -10.55 10.10 3.73
N LYS A 76 -11.41 10.90 4.38
CA LYS A 76 -11.32 11.27 5.79
C LYS A 76 -11.53 10.08 6.74
N LEU A 77 -12.35 9.09 6.37
CA LEU A 77 -12.60 7.90 7.21
C LEU A 77 -11.70 6.72 6.83
N ASP A 78 -11.37 6.57 5.55
CA ASP A 78 -10.50 5.50 5.06
C ASP A 78 -9.06 5.64 5.60
N ARG A 79 -8.57 6.88 5.76
CA ARG A 79 -7.21 7.14 6.25
C ARG A 79 -7.02 6.72 7.72
N PRO A 80 -7.89 7.11 8.67
CA PRO A 80 -7.88 6.55 10.03
C PRO A 80 -8.03 5.03 10.06
N ALA A 81 -8.94 4.45 9.28
CA ALA A 81 -9.15 3.01 9.24
C ALA A 81 -7.87 2.25 8.79
N TYR A 82 -7.18 2.75 7.78
CA TYR A 82 -5.91 2.20 7.31
C TYR A 82 -4.78 2.30 8.36
N ILE A 83 -4.71 3.42 9.09
CA ILE A 83 -3.71 3.64 10.15
C ILE A 83 -3.98 2.74 11.36
N ALA A 84 -5.25 2.52 11.71
CA ALA A 84 -5.64 1.60 12.78
C ALA A 84 -5.40 0.13 12.39
N HIS A 85 -5.42 -0.20 11.10
CA HIS A 85 -5.30 -1.59 10.64
C HIS A 85 -3.98 -2.25 11.08
N PRO A 86 -3.99 -3.40 11.77
CA PRO A 86 -2.81 -3.96 12.42
C PRO A 86 -1.69 -4.33 11.44
N LYS A 87 -2.03 -4.87 10.26
CA LYS A 87 -1.05 -5.30 9.25
C LYS A 87 -0.62 -4.21 8.27
N LEU A 88 -1.56 -3.33 7.91
CA LEU A 88 -1.37 -2.35 6.83
C LEU A 88 -0.83 -1.02 7.36
N GLY A 89 -1.30 -0.58 8.53
CA GLY A 89 -0.90 0.67 9.19
C GLY A 89 0.41 0.61 9.97
N LYS A 90 1.09 -0.54 10.02
CA LYS A 90 2.29 -0.75 10.86
C LYS A 90 3.41 0.25 10.57
N HIS A 91 3.69 0.50 9.29
CA HIS A 91 4.77 1.38 8.87
C HIS A 91 4.41 2.84 9.11
N THR A 92 3.18 3.24 8.79
CA THR A 92 2.65 4.58 9.05
C THR A 92 2.68 4.93 10.53
N ARG A 93 2.22 4.03 11.40
CA ARG A 93 2.28 4.23 12.86
C ARG A 93 3.72 4.38 13.36
N ALA A 94 4.64 3.54 12.86
CA ALA A 94 6.06 3.64 13.21
C ALA A 94 6.68 4.98 12.76
N CYS A 95 6.36 5.46 11.55
CA CYS A 95 6.83 6.76 11.06
C CYS A 95 6.27 7.93 11.86
N ILE A 96 4.97 7.89 12.21
CA ILE A 96 4.35 8.91 13.08
C ILE A 96 5.01 8.91 14.45
N ALA A 97 5.21 7.74 15.06
CA ALA A 97 5.90 7.63 16.36
C ALA A 97 7.34 8.16 16.31
N LYS A 98 8.07 7.93 15.21
CA LYS A 98 9.41 8.49 14.99
C LYS A 98 9.38 10.01 14.85
N GLY A 99 8.46 10.56 14.05
CA GLY A 99 8.32 12.01 13.88
C GLY A 99 7.91 12.73 15.17
N LEU A 100 7.09 12.10 16.00
CA LEU A 100 6.71 12.63 17.31
C LEU A 100 7.87 12.60 18.32
N ARG A 101 8.74 11.58 18.26
CA ARG A 101 9.93 11.49 19.12
C ARG A 101 11.07 12.38 18.65
N LEU A 102 11.21 12.57 17.34
CA LEU A 102 12.25 13.38 16.72
C LEU A 102 11.79 14.83 16.64
N CYS A 103 11.68 15.50 17.78
CA CYS A 103 11.56 16.96 17.81
C CYS A 103 12.89 17.55 17.32
N TRP A 104 13.01 17.88 16.04
CA TRP A 104 14.21 18.52 15.50
C TRP A 104 14.27 19.96 16.03
N PRO A 105 15.17 20.31 16.98
CA PRO A 105 15.36 21.70 17.35
C PRO A 105 16.25 22.32 16.28
N LYS A 106 15.68 23.15 15.42
CA LYS A 106 16.49 24.01 14.56
C LYS A 106 17.04 25.14 15.44
N VAL A 107 18.11 24.86 16.19
CA VAL A 107 18.78 25.85 17.06
C VAL A 107 19.41 26.94 16.19
N LYS A 108 18.76 28.11 16.17
CA LYS A 108 19.41 29.41 15.97
C LYS A 108 20.06 29.76 17.31
N ALA A 109 21.37 29.55 17.46
CA ALA A 109 22.08 29.97 18.66
C ALA A 109 22.37 31.47 18.58
N LYS A 110 21.63 32.26 19.37
CA LYS A 110 22.03 33.58 19.87
C LYS A 110 22.38 33.40 21.35
N ALA A 111 23.64 33.64 21.70
CA ALA A 111 24.20 33.72 23.05
C ALA A 111 25.56 34.46 22.86
N LYS A 112 25.93 35.61 23.44
CA LYS A 112 25.86 36.11 24.84
C LYS A 112 26.14 34.96 25.82
N ASP A 113 27.32 34.79 26.41
CA ASP A 113 28.09 35.78 27.16
C ASP A 113 29.61 35.50 27.22
N GLN A 114 30.27 36.57 27.67
CA GLN A 114 31.63 36.83 28.15
C GLN A 114 32.43 35.65 28.74
N THR A 115 33.77 35.64 28.55
CA THR A 115 34.79 35.61 29.63
C THR A 115 36.24 35.57 29.07
N LYS A 116 36.99 36.64 29.41
CA LYS A 116 38.43 36.75 29.77
C LYS A 116 39.56 36.78 28.71
N ALA A 117 40.21 37.96 28.75
CA ALA A 117 41.64 38.29 28.63
C ALA A 117 42.30 38.31 27.24
N GLN A 118 42.50 39.54 26.74
CA GLN A 118 43.85 40.03 26.45
C GLN A 118 43.88 41.56 26.49
N ALA A 119 44.93 42.08 27.13
CA ALA A 119 45.19 43.48 27.41
C ALA A 119 45.81 44.19 26.20
N ALA A 120 45.37 45.41 25.93
CA ALA A 120 46.19 46.56 25.50
C ALA A 120 45.29 47.79 25.31
N ALA A 121 45.65 48.91 25.95
CA ALA A 121 45.09 50.24 25.74
C ALA A 121 45.53 50.81 24.36
N PRO A 122 44.93 51.87 23.79
CA PRO A 122 44.87 53.20 24.42
C PRO A 122 43.56 53.99 24.24
N ALA A 123 43.56 55.09 24.97
CA ALA A 123 42.59 56.17 25.15
C ALA A 123 42.00 56.81 23.88
N SER A 124 40.73 57.26 23.96
CA SER A 124 40.38 58.68 23.86
C SER A 124 38.92 58.96 24.25
N VAL A 125 38.73 59.98 25.07
CA VAL A 125 37.49 60.70 25.51
C VAL A 125 37.24 61.82 24.44
N PRO A 126 36.06 62.47 24.21
CA PRO A 126 34.95 62.86 25.11
C PRO A 126 33.52 62.53 24.61
N ALA A 127 32.51 62.35 25.45
CA ALA A 127 31.78 63.31 26.30
C ALA A 127 31.07 64.43 25.53
N GLN A 128 29.77 64.24 25.26
CA GLN A 128 28.80 65.34 25.17
C GLN A 128 27.37 64.84 25.41
N ALA A 129 26.76 65.36 26.48
CA ALA A 129 25.34 65.28 26.75
C ALA A 129 24.69 66.62 26.34
N PRO A 130 23.38 66.61 26.04
CA PRO A 130 22.53 67.70 26.51
C PRO A 130 21.33 67.16 27.29
N LYS A 131 21.26 67.53 28.57
CA LYS A 131 20.06 67.51 29.41
C LYS A 131 19.22 68.73 29.07
N GLY A 132 17.90 68.58 29.06
CA GLY A 132 16.95 69.71 29.10
C GLY A 132 15.51 69.23 28.98
N ALA A 133 14.85 69.05 30.12
CA ALA A 133 13.50 68.51 30.25
C ALA A 133 12.40 69.53 29.88
N GLN A 134 11.30 68.99 29.33
CA GLN A 134 9.98 69.63 29.24
C GLN A 134 9.41 69.92 30.64
N ALA A 135 8.79 71.09 30.82
CA ALA A 135 7.36 71.20 31.11
C ALA A 135 6.88 72.67 31.02
N PRO A 136 5.61 72.91 30.62
CA PRO A 136 5.07 74.22 30.27
C PRO A 136 4.31 74.88 31.43
N THR A 137 4.00 76.18 31.34
CA THR A 137 2.71 76.70 31.85
C THR A 137 2.43 78.15 31.43
N LYS A 138 1.28 78.28 30.74
CA LYS A 138 0.23 79.32 30.78
C LYS A 138 0.47 80.75 30.27
N ALA A 139 -0.66 81.23 29.73
CA ALA A 139 -0.92 82.40 28.92
C ALA A 139 -1.55 83.57 29.70
N SER A 140 -1.92 84.61 28.93
CA SER A 140 -2.53 85.92 29.24
C SER A 140 -1.44 87.01 29.30
N GLU A 141 -1.49 88.09 28.52
CA GLU A 141 -2.55 88.83 27.82
C GLU A 141 -2.00 89.39 26.49
#